data_AF-A0A539D8C5-F1
#
_entry.id   AF-A0A539D8C5-F1
#
_cell.length_a   1.000
_cell.length_b   1.000
_cell.length_c   1.000
_cell.angle_alpha   90.00
_cell.angle_beta   90.00
_cell.angle_gamma   90.00
#
_symmetry.space_group_name_H-M   'P 1'
#
loop_
_entity.id
_entity.type
_entity.pdbx_description
1 polymer ?
#
loop_
_entity_poly.entity_id
_entity_poly.type
_entity_poly.pdbx_seq_one_letter_code
_entity_poly.pdbx_strand_id
1 'polypeptide(L)'
;TVSEFGRRVDENGQDGTDHGTSAPWFIISDGIDGGLYGGAPDLATLDDNGNIAMQFDYRSIYSSVLTGWFGTDPATTTSVLQGSFPMLPFMTQVGVPGLGGAPRTRLLPPTPNPGRGPSM
;
A
#
# COMPACT_ATOMS: atom_id res chain seq x y z
N THR A 1 3.27 -5.33 3.17
CA THR A 1 3.40 -5.00 4.60
C THR A 1 2.78 -3.65 4.83
N VAL A 2 1.94 -3.51 5.85
CA VAL A 2 1.36 -2.22 6.26
C VAL A 2 1.75 -1.98 7.72
N SER A 3 2.06 -0.73 8.06
CA SER A 3 2.09 -0.26 9.44
C SER A 3 0.85 0.60 9.64
N GLU A 4 0.06 0.30 10.67
CA GLU A 4 -1.03 1.19 11.10
C GLU A 4 -0.51 2.39 11.91
N PHE A 5 0.80 2.44 12.16
CA PHE A 5 1.43 3.47 12.97
C PHE A 5 2.02 4.56 12.06
N GLY A 6 1.17 5.51 11.70
CA GLY A 6 1.62 6.81 11.23
C GLY A 6 2.37 7.57 12.32
N ARG A 7 2.82 8.79 12.04
CA ARG A 7 3.52 9.64 13.02
C ARG A 7 2.80 10.98 13.14
N ARG A 8 2.69 11.50 14.37
CA ARG A 8 2.23 12.89 14.58
C ARG A 8 3.30 13.88 14.17
N VAL A 9 2.87 15.10 13.87
CA VAL A 9 3.74 16.20 13.43
C VAL A 9 4.64 16.66 14.57
N ASP A 10 4.07 16.82 15.77
CA ASP A 10 4.79 17.34 16.92
C ASP A 10 5.73 16.32 17.56
N GLU A 11 6.84 16.84 18.07
CA GLU A 11 7.76 16.12 18.92
C GLU A 11 7.06 15.70 20.23
N ASN A 12 7.36 14.49 20.70
CA ASN A 12 6.98 14.04 22.03
C ASN A 12 8.10 14.34 23.04
N GLY A 13 7.81 14.25 24.34
CA GLY A 13 8.76 14.61 25.39
C GLY A 13 10.04 13.75 25.50
N GLN A 14 10.34 12.91 24.49
CA GLN A 14 11.43 11.93 24.48
C GLN A 14 12.25 11.99 23.17
N ASP A 15 12.38 13.17 22.55
CA ASP A 15 13.10 13.42 21.30
C ASP A 15 12.58 12.59 20.10
N GLY A 16 11.31 12.22 20.12
CA GLY A 16 10.65 11.41 19.10
C GLY A 16 9.30 12.00 18.68
N THR A 17 8.42 11.19 18.08
CA THR A 17 7.04 11.58 17.80
C THR A 17 6.07 10.50 18.29
N ASP A 18 4.80 10.86 18.48
CA ASP A 18 3.79 9.86 18.85
C ASP A 18 3.22 9.14 17.62
N HIS A 19 2.48 8.06 17.89
CA HIS A 19 1.74 7.35 16.85
C HIS A 19 0.64 8.25 16.28
N GLY A 20 0.59 8.31 14.96
CA GLY A 20 -0.40 9.03 14.17
C GLY A 20 -1.33 8.08 13.42
N THR A 21 -2.46 8.61 12.99
CA THR A 21 -3.53 7.84 12.31
C THR A 21 -3.37 7.76 10.80
N SER A 22 -2.42 8.49 10.22
CA SER A 22 -2.23 8.62 8.77
C SER A 22 -0.77 8.39 8.35
N ALA A 23 -0.61 7.76 7.19
CA ALA A 23 0.69 7.43 6.61
C ALA A 23 0.59 7.39 5.08
N PRO A 24 1.71 7.64 4.36
CA PRO A 24 1.74 7.44 2.91
C PRO A 24 1.61 5.95 2.56
N TRP A 25 0.96 5.69 1.43
CA TRP A 25 0.85 4.35 0.84
C TRP A 25 1.64 4.26 -0.45
N PHE A 26 2.38 3.16 -0.62
CA PHE A 26 3.10 2.86 -1.86
C PHE A 26 2.46 1.64 -2.51
N ILE A 27 2.12 1.76 -3.79
CA ILE A 27 1.57 0.67 -4.60
C ILE A 27 2.50 0.50 -5.79
N ILE A 28 2.96 -0.73 -6.00
CA ILE A 28 3.86 -1.10 -7.09
C ILE A 28 3.25 -2.31 -7.78
N SER A 29 2.88 -2.15 -9.04
CA SER A 29 2.25 -3.20 -9.84
C SER A 29 2.39 -2.87 -11.32
N ASP A 30 2.31 -3.88 -12.18
CA ASP A 30 1.89 -3.67 -13.55
C ASP A 30 0.37 -3.37 -13.57
N GLY A 31 -0.11 -2.52 -14.47
CA GLY A 31 -1.55 -2.21 -14.55
C GLY A 31 -2.07 -1.19 -13.54
N ILE A 32 -1.19 -0.32 -13.06
CA ILE A 32 -1.57 0.90 -12.36
C ILE A 32 -1.16 2.11 -13.19
N ASP A 33 -1.92 3.20 -13.04
CA ASP A 33 -1.51 4.51 -13.48
C ASP A 33 -0.62 5.09 -12.37
N GLY A 34 0.67 5.18 -12.66
CA GLY A 34 1.66 5.60 -11.68
C GLY A 34 1.54 7.10 -11.38
N GLY A 35 1.83 7.50 -10.15
CA GLY A 35 1.83 8.91 -9.78
C GLY A 35 1.58 9.14 -8.30
N LEU A 36 1.37 10.41 -7.96
CA LEU A 36 0.95 10.82 -6.64
C LEU A 36 -0.58 10.97 -6.63
N TYR A 37 -1.23 10.18 -5.79
CA TYR A 37 -2.66 10.32 -5.51
C TYR A 37 -2.82 11.06 -4.18
N GLY A 38 -3.65 12.10 -4.18
CA GLY A 38 -3.75 13.07 -3.08
C GLY A 38 -2.75 14.21 -3.21
N GLY A 39 -2.68 15.05 -2.18
CA GLY A 39 -1.75 16.16 -2.06
C GLY A 39 -0.72 15.94 -0.94
N ALA A 40 0.26 16.83 -0.88
CA ALA A 40 1.10 16.93 0.30
C ALA A 40 0.23 17.22 1.54
N PRO A 41 0.46 16.56 2.68
CA PRO A 41 -0.30 16.84 3.89
C PRO A 41 -0.04 18.28 4.36
N ASP A 42 -1.10 18.97 4.78
CA ASP A 42 -0.95 20.24 5.48
C ASP A 42 -0.55 19.97 6.94
N LEU A 43 0.67 20.34 7.30
CA LEU A 43 1.21 20.14 8.64
C LEU A 43 0.78 21.24 9.63
N ALA A 44 0.13 22.29 9.16
CA ALA A 44 -0.41 23.37 10.00
C ALA A 44 -1.87 23.12 10.42
N THR A 45 -2.58 22.23 9.72
CA THR A 45 -3.99 21.91 9.98
C THR A 45 -4.13 20.46 10.42
N LEU A 46 -4.18 20.24 11.73
CA LEU A 46 -4.27 18.92 12.36
C LEU A 46 -5.63 18.72 13.04
N ASP A 47 -6.00 17.48 13.31
CA ASP A 47 -7.16 17.18 14.17
C ASP A 47 -6.89 17.52 15.64
N ASP A 48 -7.91 17.40 16.49
CA ASP A 48 -7.82 17.70 17.94
C ASP A 48 -6.76 16.85 18.69
N ASN A 49 -6.28 15.76 18.07
CA ASN A 49 -5.27 14.86 18.60
C ASN A 49 -3.89 15.06 17.95
N GLY A 50 -3.71 16.06 17.10
CA GLY A 50 -2.45 16.34 16.41
C GLY A 50 -2.14 15.40 15.25
N ASN A 51 -3.16 14.73 14.68
CA ASN A 51 -2.98 13.90 13.50
C ASN A 51 -3.19 14.69 12.21
N ILE A 52 -2.43 14.31 11.18
CA ILE A 52 -2.66 14.73 9.81
C ILE A 52 -3.96 14.08 9.31
N ALA A 53 -4.84 14.89 8.70
CA ALA A 53 -6.11 14.43 8.15
C ALA A 53 -5.91 13.36 7.04
N MET A 54 -6.74 12.32 7.08
CA MET A 54 -6.77 11.27 6.06
C MET A 54 -7.36 11.81 4.76
N GLN A 55 -6.63 11.64 3.65
CA GLN A 55 -7.12 12.02 2.32
C GLN A 55 -7.91 10.91 1.63
N PHE A 56 -7.57 9.65 1.93
CA PHE A 56 -8.24 8.47 1.42
C PHE A 56 -8.49 7.48 2.53
N ASP A 57 -9.68 6.88 2.52
CA ASP A 57 -9.96 5.73 3.37
C ASP A 57 -9.13 4.53 2.89
N TYR A 58 -8.41 3.87 3.80
CA TYR A 58 -7.58 2.70 3.45
C TYR A 58 -8.41 1.55 2.85
N ARG A 59 -9.70 1.46 3.17
CA ARG A 59 -10.62 0.47 2.60
C ARG A 59 -10.90 0.74 1.13
N SER A 60 -10.78 2.00 0.69
CA SER A 60 -10.83 2.36 -0.73
C SER A 60 -9.60 1.84 -1.48
N ILE A 61 -8.43 1.81 -0.85
CA ILE A 61 -7.22 1.18 -1.40
C ILE A 61 -7.44 -0.32 -1.56
N TYR A 62 -7.92 -1.01 -0.51
CA TYR A 62 -8.22 -2.44 -0.59
C TYR A 62 -9.33 -2.77 -1.59
N SER A 63 -10.40 -1.97 -1.64
CA SER A 63 -11.48 -2.08 -2.64
C SER A 63 -10.94 -2.01 -4.07
N SER A 64 -10.02 -1.06 -4.31
CA SER A 64 -9.35 -0.88 -5.60
C SER A 64 -8.51 -2.09 -6.00
N VAL A 65 -7.76 -2.67 -5.07
CA VAL A 65 -6.94 -3.86 -5.34
C VAL A 65 -7.81 -5.12 -5.52
N LEU A 66 -8.80 -5.34 -4.67
CA LEU A 66 -9.71 -6.50 -4.78
C LEU A 66 -10.46 -6.49 -6.11
N THR A 67 -11.03 -5.36 -6.48
CA THR A 67 -11.84 -5.25 -7.71
C THR A 67 -10.94 -5.12 -8.93
N GLY A 68 -9.94 -4.23 -8.90
CA GLY A 68 -9.08 -3.94 -10.04
C GLY A 68 -8.02 -4.99 -10.30
N TRP A 69 -7.33 -5.50 -9.28
CA TRP A 69 -6.24 -6.47 -9.52
C TRP A 69 -6.75 -7.91 -9.49
N PHE A 70 -7.54 -8.26 -8.47
CA PHE A 70 -8.05 -9.63 -8.36
C PHE A 70 -9.30 -9.90 -9.19
N GLY A 71 -9.92 -8.85 -9.77
CA GLY A 71 -11.17 -9.02 -10.51
C GLY A 71 -12.30 -9.56 -9.64
N THR A 72 -12.23 -9.35 -8.31
CA THR A 72 -13.25 -9.83 -7.38
C THR A 72 -14.56 -9.11 -7.67
N ASP A 73 -15.67 -9.85 -7.67
CA ASP A 73 -16.97 -9.26 -7.94
C ASP A 73 -17.35 -8.22 -6.85
N PRO A 74 -18.13 -7.19 -7.19
CA PRO A 74 -18.46 -6.12 -6.24
C PRO A 74 -19.21 -6.57 -4.99
N ALA A 75 -20.01 -7.64 -5.07
CA ALA A 75 -20.78 -8.13 -3.94
C ALA A 75 -19.86 -8.82 -2.92
N THR A 76 -18.93 -9.65 -3.40
CA THR A 76 -17.88 -10.26 -2.56
C THR A 76 -16.99 -9.18 -1.94
N THR A 77 -16.55 -8.19 -2.72
CA THR A 77 -15.72 -7.07 -2.20
C THR A 77 -16.45 -6.31 -1.09
N THR A 78 -17.73 -5.99 -1.29
CA THR A 78 -18.56 -5.32 -0.28
C THR A 78 -18.72 -6.16 0.98
N SER A 79 -18.91 -7.47 0.83
CA SER A 79 -19.06 -8.41 1.96
C SER A 79 -17.76 -8.50 2.78
N VAL A 80 -16.61 -8.64 2.12
CA VAL A 80 -15.30 -8.75 2.78
C VAL A 80 -14.95 -7.45 3.52
N LEU A 81 -15.19 -6.30 2.89
CA LEU A 81 -14.91 -4.99 3.49
C LEU A 81 -16.01 -4.51 4.46
N GLN A 82 -17.10 -5.26 4.58
CA GLN A 82 -18.27 -4.93 5.40
C GLN A 82 -18.87 -3.55 5.07
N GLY A 83 -18.81 -3.18 3.78
CA GLY A 83 -19.23 -1.87 3.31
C GLY A 83 -18.80 -1.61 1.87
N SER A 84 -19.40 -0.59 1.25
CA SER A 84 -19.00 -0.13 -0.07
C SER A 84 -18.02 1.02 0.06
N PHE A 85 -16.87 0.88 -0.60
CA PHE A 85 -15.80 1.88 -0.61
C PHE A 85 -15.41 2.21 -2.04
N PRO A 86 -15.32 3.50 -2.40
CA PRO A 86 -15.06 3.91 -3.77
C PRO A 86 -13.69 3.39 -4.23
N MET A 87 -13.62 2.97 -5.50
CA MET A 87 -12.33 2.67 -6.11
C MET A 87 -11.58 3.97 -6.38
N LEU A 88 -10.28 3.94 -6.13
CA LEU A 88 -9.37 5.02 -6.43
C LEU A 88 -8.88 4.92 -7.88
N PRO A 89 -8.63 6.04 -8.56
CA PRO A 89 -8.38 6.08 -10.00
C PRO A 89 -6.91 5.73 -10.37
N PHE A 90 -6.33 4.74 -9.69
CA PHE A 90 -4.98 4.26 -9.99
C PHE A 90 -4.94 2.89 -10.66
N MET A 91 -6.07 2.17 -10.74
CA MET A 91 -6.14 0.90 -11.45
C MET A 91 -6.45 1.14 -12.92
N THR A 92 -5.61 0.64 -13.84
CA THR A 92 -5.84 0.81 -15.30
C THR A 92 -6.53 -0.38 -15.95
N GLN A 93 -6.75 -1.46 -15.20
CA GLN A 93 -7.41 -2.67 -15.69
C GLN A 93 -8.10 -3.44 -14.57
N VAL A 94 -8.92 -4.41 -14.96
CA VAL A 94 -9.57 -5.38 -14.07
C VAL A 94 -8.94 -6.76 -14.30
N GLY A 95 -8.52 -7.40 -13.21
CA GLY A 95 -7.85 -8.69 -13.21
C GLY A 95 -6.34 -8.57 -13.37
N VAL A 96 -5.65 -9.70 -13.17
CA VAL A 96 -4.21 -9.80 -13.41
C VAL A 96 -4.01 -9.62 -14.92
N PRO A 97 -3.19 -8.64 -15.39
CA PRO A 97 -2.85 -8.55 -16.80
C PRO A 97 -2.43 -9.93 -17.27
N GLY A 98 -2.97 -10.39 -18.39
CA GLY A 98 -2.61 -11.67 -18.97
C GLY A 98 -1.08 -11.71 -19.06
N LEU A 99 -0.44 -12.50 -18.20
CA LEU A 99 1.00 -12.71 -18.25
C LEU A 99 1.23 -13.33 -19.62
N GLY A 100 1.70 -12.54 -20.58
CA GLY A 100 2.04 -13.02 -21.90
C GLY A 100 3.10 -14.10 -21.75
N GLY A 101 2.66 -15.35 -21.69
CA GLY A 101 3.48 -16.46 -21.25
C GLY A 101 3.67 -16.52 -19.73
N ALA A 102 3.85 -17.74 -19.22
CA ALA A 102 4.16 -17.98 -17.81
C ALA A 102 5.25 -17.01 -17.31
N PRO A 103 5.07 -16.37 -16.15
CA PRO A 103 6.06 -15.45 -15.61
C PRO A 103 7.37 -16.23 -15.47
N ARG A 104 8.39 -15.83 -16.24
CA ARG A 104 9.73 -16.43 -16.12
C ARG A 104 10.46 -15.86 -14.91
N THR A 105 9.77 -15.77 -13.78
CA THR A 105 10.42 -15.52 -12.49
C THR A 105 11.08 -16.83 -12.08
N ARG A 106 12.29 -17.05 -12.60
CA ARG A 106 13.16 -18.11 -12.13
C ARG A 106 13.70 -17.67 -10.77
N LEU A 107 13.14 -18.23 -9.70
CA LEU A 107 13.78 -18.18 -8.39
C LEU A 107 15.18 -18.81 -8.55
N LEU A 108 16.20 -17.96 -8.54
CA LEU A 108 17.57 -18.44 -8.47
C LEU A 108 17.74 -19.08 -7.09
N PRO A 109 18.38 -20.26 -7.00
CA PRO A 109 18.69 -20.84 -5.70
C PRO A 109 19.47 -19.80 -4.89
N PRO A 110 19.13 -19.60 -3.59
CA PRO A 110 19.91 -18.74 -2.72
C PRO A 110 21.24 -19.44 -2.41
N THR A 111 22.18 -19.41 -3.36
CA THR A 111 23.52 -19.98 -3.20
C THR A 111 24.60 -19.06 -3.79
N PRO A 112 25.68 -18.80 -3.03
CA PRO A 112 25.76 -18.86 -1.57
C PRO A 112 26.29 -17.56 -0.93
N ASN A 113 25.81 -17.36 0.29
CA ASN A 113 26.46 -16.58 1.35
C ASN A 113 28.00 -16.78 1.31
N PRO A 114 28.83 -15.75 1.57
CA PRO A 114 30.27 -15.86 1.50
C PRO A 114 30.77 -16.68 2.68
N GLY A 115 30.93 -17.98 2.46
CA GLY A 115 31.17 -18.91 3.56
C GLY A 115 31.46 -20.33 3.13
N ARG A 116 32.40 -20.50 2.19
CA ARG A 116 33.39 -21.59 2.12
C ARG A 116 34.17 -21.45 0.82
N GLY A 117 35.41 -20.97 0.93
CA GLY A 117 36.40 -21.15 -0.13
C GLY A 117 36.68 -22.64 -0.36
N PRO A 118 37.25 -23.01 -1.50
CA PRO A 118 37.58 -24.40 -1.79
C PRO A 118 38.61 -24.91 -0.79
N SER A 119 38.31 -26.03 -0.12
CA SER A 119 39.32 -26.83 0.57
C SER A 119 40.21 -27.49 -0.49
N MET A 120 41.52 -27.23 -0.39
CA MET A 120 42.56 -28.00 -1.09
C MET A 120 42.49 -29.48 -0.71
#